data_AF-A0A353R5R6-F1
#
_entry.id   AF-A0A353R5R6-F1
#
_cell.length_a   1.000
_cell.length_b   1.000
_cell.length_c   1.000
_cell.angle_alpha   90.00
_cell.angle_beta   90.00
_cell.angle_gamma   90.00
#
_symmetry.space_group_name_H-M   'P 1'
#
loop_
_entity.id
_entity.type
_entity.pdbx_description
1 polymer ?
#
loop_
_entity_poly.entity_id
_entity_poly.type
_entity_poly.pdbx_seq_one_letter_code
_entity_poly.pdbx_strand_id
1 'polypeptide(L)'
;WVSEKLVQIARERGLRACIYRPGEIAGDTVHGIWEMKDLLSRLIVGCVQMQKAPDLKTRLYAVPVDYVSDAIAHISRQEGACGLA
;
A
#
# COMPACT_ATOMS: atom_id res chain seq x y z
N TRP A 1 -1.57 0.62 13.76
CA TRP A 1 -2.07 1.40 14.92
C TRP A 1 -1.05 1.53 16.05
N VAL A 2 -0.66 0.46 16.77
CA VAL A 2 0.36 0.56 17.85
C VAL A 2 1.70 1.07 17.30
N SER A 3 2.18 0.50 16.19
CA SER A 3 3.40 0.94 15.50
C SER A 3 3.38 2.44 15.15
N GLU A 4 2.26 2.92 14.61
CA GLU A 4 2.08 4.34 14.28
C GLU A 4 2.13 5.24 15.51
N LYS A 5 1.61 4.78 16.65
CA LYS A 5 1.72 5.52 17.92
C LYS A 5 3.15 5.59 18.42
N LEU A 6 3.94 4.53 18.27
CA LEU A 6 5.36 4.55 18.57
C LEU A 6 6.11 5.53 17.66
N VAL A 7 5.79 5.55 16.36
CA VAL A 7 6.36 6.53 15.42
C VAL A 7 5.94 7.96 15.78
N GLN A 8 4.71 8.16 16.25
CA GLN A 8 4.24 9.46 16.73
C GLN A 8 5.04 9.93 17.96
N ILE A 9 5.25 9.06 18.96
CA ILE A 9 6.08 9.36 20.14
C ILE A 9 7.53 9.66 19.73
N ALA A 10 8.08 8.92 18.77
CA ALA A 10 9.41 9.20 18.24
C ALA A 10 9.50 10.61 17.64
N ARG A 11 8.49 11.04 16.88
CA ARG A 11 8.39 12.41 16.35
C ARG A 11 8.30 13.46 17.45
N GLU A 12 7.50 13.22 18.48
CA GLU A 12 7.40 14.11 19.65
C GLU A 12 8.73 14.26 20.40
N ARG A 13 9.63 13.28 20.27
CA ARG A 13 10.99 13.28 20.82
C ARG A 13 12.07 13.79 19.85
N GLY A 14 11.67 14.39 18.73
CA GLY A 14 12.59 15.02 17.76
C GLY A 14 13.12 14.09 16.66
N LEU A 15 12.63 12.85 16.54
CA LEU A 15 13.00 11.98 15.40
C LEU A 15 12.18 12.32 14.16
N ARG A 16 12.86 12.55 13.04
CA ARG A 16 12.21 12.74 11.72
C ARG A 16 11.64 11.41 11.24
N ALA A 17 10.32 11.32 11.16
CA ALA A 17 9.63 10.15 10.64
C ALA A 17 8.35 10.51 9.88
N CYS A 18 7.98 9.65 8.93
CA CYS A 18 6.77 9.71 8.11
C CYS A 18 5.92 8.44 8.35
N ILE A 19 4.60 8.57 8.20
CA ILE A 19 3.67 7.42 8.22
C ILE A 19 2.91 7.43 6.89
N TYR A 20 3.13 6.40 6.07
CA TYR A 20 2.41 6.18 4.83
C TYR A 20 1.38 5.07 5.03
N ARG A 21 0.16 5.26 4.51
CA ARG A 21 -0.95 4.30 4.65
C ARG A 21 -1.49 3.91 3.28
N PRO A 22 -0.73 3.14 2.48
CA PRO A 22 -1.28 2.57 1.27
C PRO A 22 -2.45 1.65 1.60
N GLY A 23 -3.41 1.57 0.66
CA GLY A 23 -4.45 0.54 0.69
C GLY A 23 -3.89 -0.80 0.21
N GLU A 24 -4.75 -1.64 -0.37
CA GLU A 24 -4.33 -2.89 -0.99
C GLU A 24 -3.35 -2.62 -2.14
N ILE A 25 -2.17 -3.25 -2.10
CA ILE A 25 -1.13 -3.07 -3.11
C ILE A 25 -1.22 -4.20 -4.13
N ALA A 26 -1.42 -3.85 -5.40
CA ALA A 26 -1.46 -4.78 -6.51
C ALA A 26 -0.12 -4.84 -7.27
N GLY A 27 -0.05 -5.71 -8.28
CA GLY A 27 1.10 -5.86 -9.16
C GLY A 27 1.47 -4.57 -9.91
N ASP A 28 2.68 -4.54 -10.46
CA ASP A 28 3.18 -3.37 -11.19
C ASP A 28 2.49 -3.20 -12.54
N THR A 29 2.31 -1.95 -12.99
CA THR A 29 1.56 -1.66 -14.22
C THR A 29 2.32 -1.99 -15.51
N VAL A 30 3.64 -2.16 -15.45
CA VAL A 30 4.49 -2.30 -16.65
C VAL A 30 4.73 -3.77 -17.00
N HIS A 31 5.09 -4.58 -16.02
CA HIS A 31 5.47 -5.99 -16.19
C HIS A 31 4.42 -6.95 -15.62
N GLY A 32 3.48 -6.46 -14.80
CA GLY A 32 2.46 -7.29 -14.16
C GLY A 32 3.00 -8.22 -13.07
N ILE A 33 4.19 -7.94 -12.54
CA ILE A 33 4.82 -8.70 -11.45
C ILE A 33 4.00 -8.46 -10.18
N TRP A 34 3.48 -9.56 -9.62
CA TRP A 34 2.66 -9.56 -8.42
C TRP A 34 2.95 -10.82 -7.59
N GLU A 35 2.97 -10.69 -6.27
CA GLU A 35 3.00 -11.84 -5.34
C GLU A 35 1.74 -12.69 -5.49
N MET A 36 1.89 -13.90 -6.03
CA MET A 36 0.78 -14.82 -6.30
C MET A 36 0.22 -15.50 -5.04
N LYS A 37 0.84 -15.27 -3.88
CA LYS A 37 0.29 -15.67 -2.57
C LYS A 37 -0.57 -14.60 -1.92
N ASP A 38 -0.61 -13.39 -2.48
CA ASP A 38 -1.45 -12.29 -2.02
C ASP A 38 -2.95 -12.63 -2.09
N LEU A 39 -3.76 -12.01 -1.23
CA LEU A 39 -5.20 -12.30 -1.15
C LEU A 39 -5.92 -11.92 -2.45
N LEU A 40 -5.66 -10.73 -2.98
CA LEU A 40 -6.36 -10.24 -4.17
C LEU A 40 -5.90 -11.01 -5.42
N SER A 41 -4.60 -11.29 -5.55
CA SER A 41 -4.08 -12.11 -6.66
C SER A 41 -4.69 -13.53 -6.65
N ARG A 42 -4.79 -14.16 -5.48
CA ARG A 42 -5.45 -15.46 -5.31
C ARG A 42 -6.95 -15.43 -5.58
N LEU A 43 -7.64 -14.36 -5.17
CA LEU A 43 -9.06 -14.18 -5.46
C LEU A 43 -9.29 -14.18 -6.98
N ILE A 44 -8.48 -13.41 -7.73
CA ILE A 44 -8.56 -13.34 -9.19
C ILE A 44 -8.28 -14.71 -9.82
N VAL A 45 -7.20 -15.38 -9.41
CA VAL A 45 -6.86 -16.73 -9.91
C VAL A 45 -7.98 -17.72 -9.63
N GLY A 46 -8.54 -17.73 -8.42
CA GLY A 46 -9.66 -18.60 -8.05
C GLY A 46 -10.90 -18.33 -8.90
N CYS A 47 -11.22 -17.06 -9.15
CA CYS A 47 -12.34 -16.69 -10.03
C CYS A 47 -12.15 -17.22 -11.45
N VAL A 48 -10.94 -17.09 -12.00
CA VAL A 48 -10.59 -17.63 -13.32
C VAL A 48 -10.68 -19.15 -13.34
N GLN A 49 -10.12 -19.85 -12.35
CA GLN A 49 -10.17 -21.31 -12.28
C GLN A 49 -11.60 -21.85 -12.15
N MET A 50 -12.45 -21.17 -11.39
CA MET A 50 -13.85 -21.56 -11.18
C MET A 50 -14.79 -21.08 -12.30
N GLN A 51 -14.30 -20.22 -13.21
CA GLN A 51 -15.10 -19.52 -14.23
C GLN A 51 -16.29 -18.78 -13.62
N LYS A 52 -16.10 -18.22 -12.42
CA LYS A 52 -17.14 -17.51 -11.64
C LYS A 52 -16.50 -16.39 -10.83
N ALA A 53 -17.19 -15.28 -10.72
CA ALA A 53 -16.80 -14.17 -9.85
C ALA A 53 -17.88 -13.98 -8.76
N PRO A 54 -17.50 -13.55 -7.54
CA PRO A 54 -18.47 -13.17 -6.53
C PRO A 54 -19.22 -11.90 -6.97
N ASP A 55 -20.53 -11.87 -6.71
CA ASP A 55 -21.32 -10.66 -6.84
C ASP A 55 -21.05 -9.74 -5.63
N LEU A 56 -20.08 -8.85 -5.78
CA LEU A 56 -19.66 -7.93 -4.73
C LEU A 56 -20.43 -6.62 -4.81
N LYS A 57 -21.15 -6.29 -3.74
CA LYS A 57 -21.81 -4.97 -3.57
C LYS A 57 -20.84 -3.86 -3.15
N THR A 58 -19.55 -4.16 -3.06
CA THR A 58 -18.50 -3.23 -2.65
C THR A 58 -17.47 -3.06 -3.75
N ARG A 59 -16.77 -1.93 -3.73
CA ARG A 59 -15.63 -1.70 -4.62
C ARG A 59 -14.38 -2.35 -4.04
N LEU A 60 -13.66 -3.06 -4.89
CA LEU A 60 -12.29 -3.46 -4.61
C LEU A 60 -11.38 -2.28 -4.94
N TYR A 61 -10.70 -1.76 -3.93
CA TYR A 61 -9.67 -0.73 -4.10
C TYR A 61 -8.33 -1.42 -4.07
N ALA A 62 -7.57 -1.26 -5.15
CA ALA A 62 -6.20 -1.73 -5.25
C ALA A 62 -5.38 -0.67 -5.98
N VAL A 63 -4.14 -0.51 -5.55
CA VAL A 63 -3.23 0.49 -6.09
C VAL A 63 -1.94 -0.24 -6.54
N PRO A 64 -1.46 -0.02 -7.77
CA PRO A 64 -0.24 -0.67 -8.27
C PRO A 64 1.00 -0.33 -7.45
N VAL A 65 1.87 -1.32 -7.23
CA VAL A 65 3.08 -1.19 -6.39
C VAL A 65 4.04 -0.10 -6.87
N ASP A 66 4.20 0.05 -8.18
CA ASP A 66 5.03 1.06 -8.84
C ASP A 66 4.54 2.47 -8.51
N TYR A 67 3.23 2.71 -8.53
CA TYR A 67 2.67 3.98 -8.08
C TYR A 67 2.93 4.23 -6.58
N VAL A 68 2.74 3.21 -5.72
CA VAL A 68 2.99 3.36 -4.28
C VAL A 68 4.43 3.70 -4.00
N SER A 69 5.38 2.97 -4.61
CA SER A 69 6.80 3.19 -4.40
C SER A 69 7.23 4.57 -4.87
N ASP A 70 6.75 5.01 -6.03
CA ASP A 70 7.08 6.33 -6.56
C ASP A 70 6.48 7.44 -5.71
N ALA A 71 5.23 7.30 -5.27
CA ALA A 71 4.59 8.26 -4.39
C ALA A 71 5.33 8.39 -3.05
N ILE A 72 5.69 7.28 -2.41
CA ILE A 72 6.45 7.30 -1.15
C ILE A 72 7.82 7.95 -1.35
N ALA A 73 8.55 7.54 -2.40
CA ALA A 73 9.87 8.08 -2.70
C ALA A 73 9.80 9.59 -2.99
N HIS A 74 8.80 10.04 -3.74
CA HIS A 74 8.59 11.44 -4.05
C HIS A 74 8.23 12.26 -2.81
N ILE A 75 7.19 11.84 -2.06
CA ILE A 75 6.70 12.57 -0.89
C ILE A 75 7.77 12.64 0.20
N SER A 76 8.53 11.56 0.43
CA SER A 76 9.56 11.52 1.49
C SER A 76 10.66 12.57 1.34
N ARG A 77 10.85 13.11 0.12
CA ARG A 77 11.87 14.12 -0.20
C ARG A 77 11.33 15.55 -0.15
N GLN A 78 10.02 15.74 0.04
CA GLN A 78 9.43 17.06 0.15
C GLN A 78 9.69 17.66 1.54
N GLU A 79 9.91 18.98 1.58
CA GLU A 79 10.04 19.70 2.85
C GLU A 79 8.74 19.58 3.66
N GLY A 80 8.87 19.29 4.96
CA GLY A 80 7.73 19.12 5.87
C GLY A 80 6.99 17.79 5.76
N ALA A 81 7.37 16.88 4.85
CA ALA A 81 6.70 15.58 4.70
C ALA A 81 6.88 14.68 5.94
N CYS A 82 8.09 14.63 6.48
CA CYS A 82 8.38 13.95 7.75
C CYS A 82 8.49 15.00 8.87
N GLY A 83 8.03 14.65 10.07
CA GLY A 83 8.01 15.57 11.23
C GLY A 83 9.33 16.33 11.40
N LEU A 84 9.23 17.59 11.83
CA LEU A 84 10.40 18.44 12.11
C LEU A 84 11.25 17.75 13.19
N ALA A 85 12.58 17.72 12.98
CA ALA A 85 13.52 17.48 14.08
C ALA A 85 13.54 18.72 14.98
#